data_AF-A0AAP9TW57-F1
#
_entry.id   AF-A0AAP9TW57-F1
#
_cell.length_a   1.000
_cell.length_b   1.000
_cell.length_c   1.000
_cell.angle_alpha   90.00
_cell.angle_beta   90.00
_cell.angle_gamma   90.00
#
_symmetry.space_group_name_H-M   'P 1'
#
loop_
_entity.id
_entity.type
_entity.pdbx_description
1 polymer ?
#
loop_
_entity_poly.entity_id
_entity_poly.type
_entity_poly.pdbx_seq_one_letter_code
_entity_poly.pdbx_strand_id
1 'polypeptide(L)' 'MQHVMLFGEGRKGEVYEIEDGRREIRYIPDETFPLGEISFTVNQYISDNGEMYLIGYHGKEPLVQDVEGAIQRFKPIPI' A
#
# COMPACT_ATOMS: atom_id res chain seq x y z
N MET A 1 -10.55 -10.60 1.71
CA MET A 1 -10.12 -9.20 1.60
C MET A 1 -8.81 -9.09 2.33
N GLN A 2 -7.79 -8.46 1.74
CA GLN A 2 -6.47 -8.24 2.32
C GLN A 2 -6.22 -6.75 2.47
N HIS A 3 -5.48 -6.37 3.52
CA HIS A 3 -5.06 -4.99 3.74
C HIS A 3 -3.79 -4.72 2.96
N VAL A 4 -3.77 -3.61 2.22
CA VAL A 4 -2.60 -3.11 1.51
C VAL A 4 -2.34 -1.65 1.91
N MET A 5 -1.11 -1.37 2.33
CA MET A 5 -0.67 0.00 2.63
C MET A 5 -0.17 0.67 1.35
N LEU A 6 -0.68 1.84 1.00
CA LEU A 6 -0.29 2.55 -0.23
C LEU A 6 0.70 3.68 0.01
N PHE A 7 1.75 3.72 -0.82
CA PHE A 7 2.84 4.68 -0.77
C PHE A 7 3.06 5.36 -2.13
N GLY A 8 3.49 6.63 -2.11
CA GLY A 8 3.65 7.42 -3.34
C GLY A 8 2.40 8.23 -3.71
N GLU A 9 2.53 9.16 -4.64
CA GLU A 9 1.45 10.10 -5.03
C GLU A 9 0.78 10.82 -3.83
N GLY A 10 1.60 11.17 -2.82
CA GLY A 10 1.15 11.81 -1.59
C GLY A 10 0.66 10.85 -0.48
N ARG A 11 0.58 9.55 -0.76
CA ARG A 11 0.20 8.51 0.22
C ARG A 11 1.38 8.07 1.07
N LYS A 12 1.09 7.77 2.34
CA LYS A 12 2.06 7.52 3.42
C LYS A 12 1.73 6.25 4.21
N GLY A 13 1.15 5.25 3.54
CA GLY A 13 0.79 3.97 4.12
C GLY A 13 -0.65 3.87 4.58
N GLU A 14 -1.55 4.73 4.09
CA GLU A 14 -2.98 4.54 4.26
C GLU A 14 -3.41 3.15 3.78
N VAL A 15 -4.31 2.51 4.53
CA VAL A 15 -4.73 1.13 4.31
C VAL A 15 -5.92 1.08 3.38
N TYR A 16 -5.84 0.19 2.39
CA TYR A 16 -6.90 -0.12 1.46
C TYR A 16 -7.22 -1.61 1.53
N GLU A 17 -8.46 -1.97 1.23
CA GLU A 17 -8.87 -3.37 1.11
C GLU A 17 -8.85 -3.80 -0.35
N ILE A 18 -8.22 -4.94 -0.62
CA ILE A 18 -8.21 -5.57 -1.94
C ILE A 18 -8.73 -7.00 -1.86
N GLU A 19 -9.21 -7.51 -3.00
CA GLU A 19 -9.51 -8.93 -3.14
C GLU A 19 -8.23 -9.76 -3.00
N ASP A 20 -8.37 -10.93 -2.39
CA ASP A 20 -7.25 -11.83 -2.12
C ASP A 20 -6.54 -12.22 -3.43
N GLY A 21 -5.21 -12.17 -3.42
CA GLY A 21 -4.37 -12.52 -4.57
C GLY A 21 -4.22 -11.45 -5.66
N ARG A 22 -4.87 -10.28 -5.53
CA ARG A 22 -4.61 -9.15 -6.43
C ARG A 22 -3.21 -8.56 -6.18
N ARG A 23 -2.38 -8.53 -7.23
CA ARG A 23 -1.01 -7.98 -7.20
C ARG A 23 -0.87 -6.58 -7.80
N GLU A 24 -1.95 -6.05 -8.36
CA GLU A 24 -2.00 -4.71 -8.92
C GLU A 24 -3.30 -4.02 -8.51
N ILE A 25 -3.17 -2.75 -8.14
CA ILE A 25 -4.31 -1.89 -7.81
C ILE A 25 -4.33 -0.78 -8.85
N ARG A 26 -5.35 -0.83 -9.70
CA ARG A 26 -5.68 0.27 -10.60
C ARG A 26 -6.56 1.24 -9.83
N TYR A 27 -6.01 2.39 -9.49
CA TYR A 27 -6.77 3.48 -8.91
C TYR A 27 -7.17 4.43 -10.04
N ILE A 28 -8.46 4.44 -10.35
CA ILE A 28 -9.05 5.42 -11.28
C ILE A 28 -9.42 6.64 -10.44
N PRO A 29 -8.88 7.83 -10.75
CA PRO A 29 -9.17 9.02 -9.96
C PRO A 29 -10.63 9.47 -10.05
N ASP A 30 -11.12 10.03 -8.95
CA ASP A 30 -12.34 10.87 -8.86
C ASP A 30 -11.96 12.34 -9.16
N GLU A 31 -12.96 13.24 -9.27
CA GLU A 31 -12.88 14.68 -9.58
C GLU A 31 -11.81 15.45 -8.78
N THR A 32 -11.30 14.88 -7.69
CA THR A 32 -10.23 15.46 -6.86
C THR A 32 -8.80 15.22 -7.40
N PHE A 33 -8.58 14.28 -8.32
CA PHE A 33 -7.25 13.97 -8.89
C PHE A 33 -7.30 13.84 -10.43
N PRO A 34 -7.16 14.93 -11.20
CA PRO A 34 -7.34 14.91 -12.66
C PRO A 34 -6.22 14.20 -13.46
N LEU A 35 -5.23 13.60 -12.81
CA LEU A 35 -3.99 13.09 -13.41
C LEU A 35 -4.03 11.56 -13.67
N GLY A 36 -5.03 11.07 -14.39
CA GLY A 36 -5.01 9.76 -15.04
C GLY A 36 -4.96 8.51 -14.14
N GLU A 37 -5.07 7.33 -14.76
CA GLU A 37 -5.03 6.03 -14.07
C GLU A 37 -3.70 5.83 -13.33
N ILE A 38 -3.74 5.73 -12.00
CA ILE A 38 -2.55 5.46 -11.17
C ILE A 38 -2.52 3.96 -10.86
N SER A 39 -1.45 3.30 -11.30
CA SER A 39 -1.21 1.90 -10.98
C SER A 39 -0.22 1.78 -9.83
N PHE A 40 -0.59 1.03 -8.79
CA PHE A 40 0.30 0.68 -7.69
C PHE A 40 0.79 -0.76 -7.87
N THR A 41 2.10 -0.96 -7.76
CA THR A 41 2.71 -2.29 -7.70
C THR A 41 2.60 -2.81 -6.27
N VAL A 42 1.95 -3.97 -6.08
CA VAL A 42 1.76 -4.57 -4.76
C VAL A 42 2.82 -5.65 -4.52
N ASN A 43 3.64 -5.45 -3.49
CA ASN A 43 4.65 -6.39 -3.02
C ASN A 43 4.37 -6.84 -1.59
N GLN A 44 4.92 -8.00 -1.24
CA GLN A 44 4.95 -8.49 0.12
C GLN A 44 6.13 -7.85 0.86
N TYR A 45 5.88 -7.49 2.11
CA TYR A 45 6.87 -6.95 3.03
C TYR A 45 6.85 -7.77 4.32
N ILE A 46 8.01 -8.18 4.81
CA ILE A 46 8.17 -8.88 6.09
C ILE A 46 8.62 -7.84 7.11
N SER A 47 7.79 -7.59 8.12
CA SER A 47 8.10 -6.66 9.20
C SER A 47 9.13 -7.24 10.15
N ASP A 48 9.77 -6.37 10.94
CA ASP A 48 10.72 -6.74 11.99
C ASP A 48 10.12 -7.72 13.02
N ASN A 49 8.80 -7.73 13.19
CA ASN A 49 8.10 -8.68 14.06
C ASN A 49 7.85 -10.06 13.42
N GLY A 50 8.24 -10.24 12.16
CA GLY A 50 8.07 -11.47 11.38
C GLY A 50 6.72 -11.62 10.69
N GLU A 51 5.80 -10.67 10.86
CA GLU A 51 4.51 -10.67 10.17
C GLU A 51 4.65 -10.16 8.73
N MET A 52 3.81 -10.68 7.83
CA MET A 52 3.81 -10.30 6.42
C MET A 52 2.68 -9.32 6.13
N TYR A 53 3.02 -8.26 5.40
CA TYR A 53 2.09 -7.20 5.00
C TYR A 53 2.14 -6.99 3.49
N LEU A 54 1.06 -6.48 2.91
CA LEU A 54 1.06 -5.99 1.55
C LEU A 54 1.36 -4.49 1.53
N ILE A 55 2.31 -4.10 0.69
CA ILE A 55 2.62 -2.71 0.39
C ILE A 55 2.38 -2.47 -1.09
N GLY A 56 1.63 -1.43 -1.42
CA GLY A 56 1.47 -0.95 -2.78
C GLY A 56 2.21 0.36 -2.96
N TYR A 57 2.99 0.52 -4.03
CA TYR A 57 3.69 1.78 -4.29
C TYR A 57 3.60 2.22 -5.75
N HIS A 58 3.62 3.53 -5.95
CA HIS A 58 3.73 4.14 -7.27
C HIS A 58 5.09 4.81 -7.40
N GLY A 59 5.83 4.46 -8.46
CA GLY A 59 7.17 4.97 -8.72
C GLY A 59 8.25 4.21 -7.95
N LYS A 60 8.61 4.68 -6.75
CA LYS A 60 9.71 4.11 -5.94
C LYS A 60 9.18 3.28 -4.79
N GLU A 61 9.90 2.22 -4.46
CA GLU A 61 9.63 1.43 -3.25
C GLU A 61 9.72 2.31 -2.00
N PRO A 62 8.81 2.13 -1.02
CA PRO A 62 8.85 2.86 0.23
C PRO A 62 10.06 2.44 1.07
N LEU A 63 10.54 3.35 1.90
CA LEU A 63 11.60 3.02 2.85
C LEU A 63 11.05 2.13 3.95
N VAL A 64 11.88 1.21 4.46
CA VAL A 64 11.56 0.34 5.60
C VAL A 64 10.97 1.14 6.77
N GLN A 65 11.56 2.29 7.09
CA GLN A 65 11.08 3.15 8.18
C GLN A 65 9.67 3.71 7.94
N ASP A 66 9.32 4.00 6.69
CA ASP A 66 7.98 4.49 6.33
C ASP A 66 6.95 3.36 6.45
N VAL A 67 7.33 2.14 6.05
CA VAL A 67 6.45 0.96 6.16
C VAL A 67 6.21 0.58 7.61
N GLU A 68 7.26 0.48 8.43
CA GLU A 68 7.14 0.18 9.87
C GLU A 68 6.35 1.27 10.60
N GLY A 69 6.60 2.55 10.26
CA GLY A 69 5.82 3.67 10.79
C GLY A 69 4.33 3.58 10.41
N ALA A 70 4.02 3.17 9.18
CA ALA A 70 2.65 2.96 8.72
C ALA A 70 1.98 1.78 9.43
N ILE A 71 2.68 0.67 9.66
CA ILE A 71 2.17 -0.49 10.42
C ILE A 71 1.75 -0.05 11.82
N GLN A 72 2.61 0.69 12.52
CA GLN A 72 2.30 1.18 13.87
C GLN A 72 1.13 2.16 13.89
N ARG A 73 1.05 3.03 12.88
CA ARG A 73 0.05 4.10 12.80
C ARG A 73 -1.34 3.61 12.39
N PHE A 74 -1.39 2.78 11.35
CA PHE A 74 -2.64 2.36 10.71
C PHE A 74 -3.09 0.95 11.09
N LYS A 75 -2.22 0.16 11.73
CA LYS A 75 -2.51 -1.20 12.22
C LYS A 75 -3.21 -2.07 11.17
N PRO A 76 -2.61 -2.23 9.97
CA PRO A 76 -3.15 -3.14 8.96
C PRO A 76 -3.23 -4.57 9.49
N ILE A 77 -4.10 -5.38 8.90
CA ILE A 77 -4.18 -6.80 9.20
C ILE A 77 -3.09 -7.49 8.37
N PRO A 78 -2.16 -8.24 8.99
CA PRO A 78 -1.18 -9.04 8.25
C PRO A 78 -1.84 -10.14 7.43
N ILE A 79 -1.12 -10.65 6.42
CA ILE A 79 -1.58 -11.72 5.51
C ILE A 79 -1.66 -13.06 6.24
#